data_AF-A0A8B3EKA4-F1
#
_entry.id   AF-A0A8B3EKA4-F1
#
_cell.length_a   1.000
_cell.length_b   1.000
_cell.length_c   1.000
_cell.angle_alpha   90.00
_cell.angle_beta   90.00
_cell.angle_gamma   90.00
#
_symmetry.space_group_name_H-M   'P 1'
#
loop_
_entity.id
_entity.type
_entity.pdbx_description
1 polymer ?
#
loop_
_entity_poly.entity_id
_entity_poly.type
_entity_poly.pdbx_seq_one_letter_code
_entity_poly.pdbx_strand_id
1 'polypeptide(L)'
;MSTKFICLKNVMAILLSINILSCSSSNSSIEELPYLTVKSVSPQNLAAAGGEITIRVSSYPIATAQSDAGWITLKSNTSSDSLTSFTFTAKANKGNAREAGITITAGEKETIIIITQAANNEQESKPAIDENLPAVKVAKELGLGWNLGNQLDAHVNEIADETSWGNGKVTQETLLKVKQAGFTSVRIPVTWLGKVGEAPHYHIDTDWMNRVAEVVEYAEKAGLKAIINIHHDGHRHIHEDGFDEHRWLDIVGAAQNKDMNTAIKEQLKSMWTQIAQRFENKGEFLIFEGLNEIHDGRWGSGTNTTDGGKQYAILNEWQQVFVDAVRATGGNNATRYLGISGYCTSLILL
;
A
#
# COMPACT_ATOMS: atom_id res chain seq x y z
N MET A 1 -4.04 -26.95 -80.49
CA MET A 1 -4.69 -26.55 -79.23
C MET A 1 -4.78 -27.80 -78.37
N SER A 2 -4.21 -27.78 -77.15
CA SER A 2 -4.31 -28.83 -76.12
C SER A 2 -3.62 -30.18 -76.47
N THR A 3 -2.93 -30.92 -75.60
CA THR A 3 -2.54 -30.81 -74.18
C THR A 3 -1.41 -31.84 -74.02
N LYS A 4 -0.30 -31.51 -73.33
CA LYS A 4 0.82 -32.44 -73.13
C LYS A 4 0.68 -33.25 -71.84
N PHE A 5 1.20 -34.48 -71.97
CA PHE A 5 1.13 -35.66 -71.11
C PHE A 5 1.85 -35.57 -69.76
N ILE A 6 1.40 -36.44 -68.87
CA ILE A 6 1.92 -36.81 -67.54
C ILE A 6 2.97 -37.94 -67.65
N CYS A 7 3.77 -38.11 -66.58
CA CYS A 7 4.61 -39.26 -66.17
C CYS A 7 6.05 -39.32 -66.72
N LEU A 8 7.09 -39.79 -66.02
CA LEU A 8 7.41 -40.16 -64.63
C LEU A 8 8.85 -40.74 -64.67
N LYS A 9 9.55 -40.78 -63.51
CA LYS A 9 10.75 -41.61 -63.18
C LYS A 9 12.10 -41.13 -63.73
N ASN A 10 13.25 -41.32 -63.09
CA ASN A 10 13.79 -41.56 -61.74
C ASN A 10 15.24 -42.05 -62.00
N VAL A 11 16.12 -41.93 -60.98
CA VAL A 11 17.39 -42.69 -60.79
C VAL A 11 18.62 -42.16 -61.57
N MET A 12 19.88 -42.09 -61.10
CA MET A 12 20.65 -42.12 -59.83
C MET A 12 22.15 -42.23 -60.22
N ALA A 13 23.08 -41.91 -59.30
CA ALA A 13 24.54 -42.21 -59.27
C ALA A 13 25.49 -41.33 -60.13
N ILE A 14 26.41 -40.51 -59.60
CA ILE A 14 27.62 -40.71 -58.74
C ILE A 14 28.76 -41.46 -59.46
N LEU A 15 29.87 -40.74 -59.76
CA LEU A 15 31.30 -41.14 -59.70
C LEU A 15 32.14 -40.01 -60.36
N LEU A 16 32.74 -39.10 -59.59
CA LEU A 16 34.10 -39.12 -59.03
C LEU A 16 35.22 -39.25 -60.08
N SER A 17 35.83 -38.12 -60.44
CA SER A 17 37.23 -38.08 -60.88
C SER A 17 37.94 -36.88 -60.25
N ILE A 18 38.87 -37.21 -59.36
CA ILE A 18 39.77 -36.31 -58.65
C ILE A 18 40.88 -35.89 -59.63
N ASN A 19 41.09 -34.59 -59.80
CA ASN A 19 42.38 -34.04 -60.24
C ASN A 19 42.77 -32.88 -59.32
N ILE A 20 44.05 -32.87 -58.99
CA ILE A 20 44.67 -32.19 -57.85
C ILE A 20 45.24 -30.84 -58.32
N LEU A 21 44.84 -29.78 -57.60
CA LEU A 21 45.48 -28.48 -57.31
C LEU A 21 46.21 -27.69 -58.42
N SER A 22 45.69 -26.48 -58.69
CA SER A 22 46.48 -25.23 -58.63
C SER A 22 45.59 -24.09 -58.15
N CYS A 23 46.01 -23.43 -57.06
CA CYS A 23 45.24 -22.44 -56.32
C CYS A 23 45.11 -21.09 -57.04
N SER A 24 43.90 -20.57 -57.13
CA SER A 24 43.58 -19.14 -56.99
C SER A 24 42.07 -18.99 -56.79
N SER A 25 41.60 -19.27 -55.58
CA SER A 25 40.31 -18.74 -55.14
C SER A 25 40.59 -17.96 -53.87
N SER A 26 40.68 -16.64 -54.06
CA SER A 26 40.58 -15.64 -53.01
C SER A 26 39.69 -16.11 -51.88
N ASN A 27 40.25 -16.19 -50.67
CA ASN A 27 39.49 -16.30 -49.45
C ASN A 27 38.82 -14.93 -49.21
N SER A 28 37.81 -14.61 -50.01
CA SER A 28 36.95 -13.45 -49.75
C SER A 28 36.06 -13.85 -48.59
N SER A 29 36.49 -13.52 -47.37
CA SER A 29 35.56 -13.30 -46.27
C SER A 29 34.42 -12.46 -46.81
N ILE A 30 33.20 -12.99 -46.80
CA ILE A 30 32.00 -12.20 -47.13
C ILE A 30 31.96 -11.13 -46.05
N GLU A 31 32.38 -9.90 -46.38
CA GLU A 31 32.14 -8.76 -45.52
C GLU A 31 30.64 -8.55 -45.46
N GLU A 32 30.04 -8.89 -44.32
CA GLU A 32 28.62 -8.65 -44.08
C GLU A 32 28.43 -7.13 -44.08
N LEU A 33 27.67 -6.61 -45.05
CA LEU A 33 27.47 -5.17 -45.20
C LEU A 33 26.74 -4.61 -43.97
N PRO A 34 27.20 -3.49 -43.39
CA PRO A 34 26.55 -2.93 -42.21
C PRO A 34 25.07 -2.60 -42.44
N TYR A 35 24.21 -3.07 -41.55
CA TYR A 35 22.78 -2.82 -41.58
C TYR A 35 22.21 -2.59 -40.19
N LEU A 36 21.08 -1.89 -40.14
CA LEU A 36 20.30 -1.66 -38.92
C LEU A 36 18.82 -1.65 -39.27
N THR A 37 18.05 -2.53 -38.65
CA THR A 37 16.61 -2.66 -38.87
C THR A 37 15.90 -2.79 -37.52
N VAL A 38 15.02 -1.84 -37.20
CA VAL A 38 14.15 -1.95 -36.02
C VAL A 38 13.09 -3.03 -36.28
N LYS A 39 13.04 -4.04 -35.39
CA LYS A 39 12.08 -5.14 -35.46
C LYS A 39 10.83 -4.86 -34.63
N SER A 40 10.98 -4.26 -33.46
CA SER A 40 9.84 -3.88 -32.61
C SER A 40 10.20 -2.81 -31.59
N VAL A 41 9.21 -1.99 -31.23
CA VAL A 41 9.24 -1.07 -30.08
C VAL A 41 7.96 -1.31 -29.29
N SER A 42 8.08 -1.69 -28.02
CA SER A 42 6.92 -2.02 -27.18
C SER A 42 7.10 -1.61 -25.72
N PRO A 43 6.27 -0.71 -25.17
CA PRO A 43 5.39 0.21 -25.88
C PRO A 43 6.19 1.39 -26.45
N GLN A 44 5.67 2.03 -27.51
CA GLN A 44 6.22 3.30 -28.02
C GLN A 44 5.59 4.52 -27.33
N ASN A 45 4.39 4.36 -26.77
CA ASN A 45 3.67 5.40 -26.04
C ASN A 45 3.40 4.91 -24.61
N LEU A 46 3.88 5.65 -23.62
CA LEU A 46 3.75 5.34 -22.20
C LEU A 46 2.63 6.14 -21.54
N ALA A 47 1.99 5.52 -20.56
CA ALA A 47 1.13 6.24 -19.61
C ALA A 47 1.98 7.15 -18.70
N ALA A 48 1.32 8.08 -18.01
CA ALA A 48 1.98 8.99 -17.07
C ALA A 48 2.75 8.23 -15.97
N ALA A 49 2.30 7.04 -15.56
CA ALA A 49 2.99 6.20 -14.57
C ALA A 49 4.41 5.76 -14.99
N GLY A 50 4.74 5.80 -16.28
CA GLY A 50 5.99 5.24 -16.80
C GLY A 50 5.89 3.73 -17.02
N GLY A 51 7.03 3.05 -17.03
CA GLY A 51 7.08 1.61 -17.28
C GLY A 51 8.33 1.18 -18.06
N GLU A 52 8.33 -0.06 -18.52
CA GLU A 52 9.43 -0.60 -19.32
C GLU A 52 9.16 -0.48 -20.82
N ILE A 53 10.22 -0.21 -21.58
CA ILE A 53 10.22 -0.15 -23.04
C ILE A 53 11.18 -1.22 -23.56
N THR A 54 10.70 -2.10 -24.44
CA THR A 54 11.53 -3.09 -25.13
C THR A 54 11.70 -2.71 -26.59
N ILE A 55 12.95 -2.55 -27.02
CA ILE A 55 13.33 -2.29 -28.42
C ILE A 55 14.12 -3.48 -28.94
N ARG A 56 13.66 -4.09 -30.04
CA ARG A 56 14.40 -5.15 -30.73
C ARG A 56 14.89 -4.64 -32.07
N VAL A 57 16.16 -4.83 -32.35
CA VAL A 57 16.79 -4.47 -33.62
C VAL A 57 17.57 -5.64 -34.18
N SER A 58 17.60 -5.73 -35.50
CA SER A 58 18.50 -6.62 -36.22
C SER A 58 19.56 -5.77 -36.91
N SER A 59 20.83 -6.07 -36.64
CA SER A 59 21.92 -5.25 -37.12
C SER A 59 23.22 -6.03 -37.29
N TYR A 60 24.08 -5.48 -38.13
CA TYR A 60 25.50 -5.80 -38.17
C TYR A 60 26.28 -4.49 -38.30
N PRO A 61 27.26 -4.18 -37.43
CA PRO A 61 27.63 -4.93 -36.21
C PRO A 61 26.54 -4.87 -35.12
N ILE A 62 26.81 -5.47 -33.96
CA ILE A 62 25.89 -5.45 -32.80
C ILE A 62 25.57 -4.00 -32.42
N ALA A 63 24.27 -3.69 -32.29
CA ALA A 63 23.83 -2.35 -31.97
C ALA A 63 24.11 -1.95 -30.51
N THR A 64 24.29 -0.66 -30.28
CA THR A 64 24.21 0.01 -28.98
C THR A 64 22.99 0.92 -28.93
N ALA A 65 22.57 1.34 -27.73
CA ALA A 65 21.41 2.20 -27.57
C ALA A 65 21.61 3.22 -26.44
N GLN A 66 21.17 4.47 -26.65
CA GLN A 66 21.28 5.55 -25.69
C GLN A 66 20.04 6.45 -25.72
N SER A 67 19.53 6.81 -24.53
CA SER A 67 18.47 7.80 -24.37
C SER A 67 19.07 9.22 -24.28
N ASP A 68 18.40 10.19 -24.90
CA ASP A 68 18.70 11.62 -24.75
C ASP A 68 18.12 12.25 -23.47
N ALA A 69 17.28 11.51 -22.75
CA ALA A 69 16.56 12.02 -21.59
C ALA A 69 16.86 11.24 -20.30
N GLY A 70 17.10 11.98 -19.21
CA GLY A 70 17.38 11.41 -17.89
C GLY A 70 16.19 10.72 -17.19
N TRP A 71 15.02 10.69 -17.82
CA TRP A 71 13.84 9.97 -17.35
C TRP A 71 13.67 8.59 -17.99
N ILE A 72 14.45 8.25 -19.02
CA ILE A 72 14.56 6.89 -19.59
C ILE A 72 15.98 6.37 -19.35
N THR A 73 16.12 5.18 -18.78
CA THR A 73 17.42 4.57 -18.47
C THR A 73 17.50 3.16 -19.03
N LEU A 74 18.62 2.79 -19.67
CA LEU A 74 18.85 1.43 -20.15
C LEU A 74 19.01 0.50 -18.94
N LYS A 75 18.10 -0.47 -18.81
CA LYS A 75 18.08 -1.46 -17.73
C LYS A 75 18.93 -2.68 -18.08
N SER A 76 18.78 -3.19 -19.30
CA SER A 76 19.50 -4.37 -19.77
C SER A 76 19.48 -4.49 -21.30
N ASN A 77 20.40 -5.27 -21.85
CA ASN A 77 20.36 -5.70 -23.25
C ASN A 77 20.79 -7.17 -23.41
N THR A 78 20.27 -7.84 -24.43
CA THR A 78 20.66 -9.19 -24.83
C THR A 78 20.95 -9.19 -26.33
N SER A 79 22.09 -9.73 -26.75
CA SER A 79 22.47 -9.81 -28.17
C SER A 79 22.74 -11.25 -28.59
N SER A 80 22.25 -11.61 -29.78
CA SER A 80 22.71 -12.76 -30.59
C SER A 80 23.26 -12.24 -31.92
N ASP A 81 23.81 -13.12 -32.77
CA ASP A 81 24.55 -12.77 -34.00
C ASP A 81 23.88 -11.70 -34.89
N SER A 82 22.55 -11.65 -34.96
CA SER A 82 21.82 -10.67 -35.78
C SER A 82 20.63 -10.00 -35.07
N LEU A 83 20.47 -10.16 -33.76
CA LEU A 83 19.34 -9.60 -33.01
C LEU A 83 19.77 -9.08 -31.63
N THR A 84 19.51 -7.81 -31.37
CA THR A 84 19.69 -7.18 -30.06
C THR A 84 18.36 -6.71 -29.49
N SER A 85 18.10 -7.02 -28.23
CA SER A 85 16.95 -6.54 -27.46
C SER A 85 17.42 -5.63 -26.34
N PHE A 86 16.94 -4.39 -26.31
CA PHE A 86 17.19 -3.41 -25.25
C PHE A 86 15.94 -3.26 -24.39
N THR A 87 16.10 -3.24 -23.07
CA THR A 87 15.04 -2.92 -22.11
C THR A 87 15.39 -1.62 -21.41
N PHE A 88 14.52 -0.63 -21.50
CA PHE A 88 14.63 0.66 -20.82
C PHE A 88 13.56 0.78 -19.74
N THR A 89 13.84 1.57 -18.70
CA THR A 89 12.85 1.97 -17.69
C THR A 89 12.61 3.47 -17.78
N ALA A 90 11.34 3.86 -17.88
CA ALA A 90 10.89 5.24 -17.88
C ALA A 90 10.26 5.62 -16.53
N LYS A 91 10.71 6.73 -15.92
CA LYS A 91 10.15 7.29 -14.68
C LYS A 91 8.73 7.82 -14.91
N ALA A 92 7.92 7.87 -13.86
CA ALA A 92 6.63 8.56 -13.89
C ALA A 92 6.78 10.02 -14.35
N ASN A 93 5.83 10.50 -15.13
CA ASN A 93 5.68 11.89 -15.55
C ASN A 93 4.76 12.61 -14.56
N LYS A 94 5.22 13.74 -14.02
CA LYS A 94 4.43 14.60 -13.12
C LYS A 94 4.02 15.94 -13.75
N GLY A 95 4.35 16.14 -15.03
CA GLY A 95 4.10 17.39 -15.74
C GLY A 95 3.34 17.15 -17.05
N ASN A 96 3.54 18.07 -17.99
CA ASN A 96 2.98 17.99 -19.34
C ASN A 96 3.49 16.75 -20.08
N ALA A 97 2.79 16.38 -21.16
CA ALA A 97 3.22 15.32 -22.06
C ALA A 97 4.65 15.60 -22.54
N ARG A 98 5.47 14.56 -22.60
CA ARG A 98 6.90 14.65 -22.93
C ARG A 98 7.31 13.54 -23.88
N GLU A 99 8.40 13.76 -24.57
CA GLU A 99 9.00 12.80 -25.49
C GLU A 99 10.51 12.72 -25.28
N ALA A 100 11.10 11.60 -25.69
CA ALA A 100 12.54 11.36 -25.66
C ALA A 100 12.96 10.50 -26.85
N GLY A 101 14.16 10.76 -27.35
CA GLY A 101 14.80 9.96 -28.38
C GLY A 101 15.66 8.86 -27.77
N ILE A 102 15.47 7.64 -28.25
CA ILE A 102 16.42 6.53 -28.04
C ILE A 102 17.16 6.32 -29.35
N THR A 103 18.44 6.71 -29.37
CA THR A 103 19.34 6.51 -30.50
C THR A 103 19.88 5.09 -30.46
N ILE A 104 19.71 4.36 -31.57
CA ILE A 104 20.29 3.04 -31.80
C ILE A 104 21.39 3.16 -32.85
N THR A 105 22.59 2.67 -32.54
CA THR A 105 23.77 2.78 -33.42
C THR A 105 24.34 1.40 -33.72
N ALA A 106 24.59 1.09 -34.98
CA ALA A 106 25.28 -0.12 -35.43
C ALA A 106 26.33 0.24 -36.49
N GLY A 107 27.58 0.38 -36.06
CA GLY A 107 28.65 0.91 -36.91
C GLY A 107 28.34 2.34 -37.35
N GLU A 108 28.29 2.58 -38.66
CA GLU A 108 27.94 3.88 -39.25
C GLU A 108 26.42 4.09 -39.43
N LYS A 109 25.60 3.08 -39.10
CA LYS A 109 24.14 3.17 -39.19
C LYS A 109 23.56 3.66 -37.87
N GLU A 110 22.62 4.58 -37.95
CA GLU A 110 21.92 5.13 -36.80
C GLU A 110 20.42 5.24 -37.09
N THR A 111 19.60 5.05 -36.06
CA THR A 111 18.17 5.37 -36.08
C THR A 111 17.73 5.88 -34.72
N ILE A 112 16.76 6.78 -34.70
CA ILE A 112 16.21 7.37 -33.47
C ILE A 112 14.77 6.90 -33.31
N ILE A 113 14.48 6.31 -32.15
CA ILE A 113 13.13 5.89 -31.77
C ILE A 113 12.57 6.92 -30.79
N ILE A 114 11.49 7.57 -31.19
CA ILE A 114 10.79 8.52 -30.32
C ILE A 114 9.82 7.75 -29.41
N ILE A 115 10.00 7.93 -28.10
CA ILE A 115 9.11 7.45 -27.05
C ILE A 115 8.31 8.63 -26.52
N THR A 116 6.99 8.51 -26.52
CA THR A 116 6.12 9.51 -25.91
C THR A 116 5.66 9.04 -24.54
N GLN A 117 5.45 9.99 -23.63
CA GLN A 117 4.84 9.74 -22.32
C GLN A 117 3.75 10.77 -22.07
N ALA A 118 2.54 10.27 -21.79
CA ALA A 118 1.38 11.11 -21.52
C ALA A 118 1.62 12.08 -20.36
N ALA A 119 0.93 13.22 -20.39
CA ALA A 119 0.85 14.14 -19.26
C ALA A 119 0.22 13.44 -18.06
N ASN A 120 0.58 13.86 -16.84
CA ASN A 120 -0.25 13.51 -15.70
C ASN A 120 -1.49 14.41 -15.69
N ASN A 121 -2.57 13.94 -16.32
CA ASN A 121 -3.86 14.63 -16.33
C ASN A 121 -4.68 14.38 -15.05
N GLU A 122 -4.09 13.74 -14.04
CA GLU A 122 -4.67 13.74 -12.70
C GLU A 122 -4.48 15.14 -12.08
N GLN A 123 -5.34 16.07 -12.48
CA GLN A 123 -6.01 16.81 -11.41
C GLN A 123 -6.67 15.72 -10.57
N GLU A 124 -6.19 15.51 -9.34
CA GLU A 124 -7.02 14.90 -8.32
C GLU A 124 -8.30 15.75 -8.26
N SER A 125 -9.33 15.38 -9.03
CA SER A 125 -10.67 15.80 -8.71
C SER A 125 -10.98 15.05 -7.43
N LYS A 126 -10.64 15.65 -6.29
CA LYS A 126 -11.23 15.25 -5.01
C LYS A 126 -12.73 15.16 -5.30
N PRO A 127 -13.35 13.98 -5.16
CA PRO A 127 -14.78 13.86 -5.35
C PRO A 127 -15.43 14.97 -4.53
N ALA A 128 -16.32 15.76 -5.12
CA ALA A 128 -17.05 16.75 -4.35
C ALA A 128 -17.75 15.97 -3.21
N ILE A 129 -17.36 16.25 -1.97
CA ILE A 129 -17.95 15.60 -0.81
C ILE A 129 -19.40 16.06 -0.77
N ASP A 130 -20.36 15.13 -0.86
CA ASP A 130 -21.76 15.48 -0.67
C ASP A 130 -21.98 15.87 0.79
N GLU A 131 -22.09 17.19 0.98
CA GLU A 131 -22.27 17.83 2.28
C GLU A 131 -23.57 17.45 2.97
N ASN A 132 -24.49 16.79 2.26
CA ASN A 132 -25.76 16.33 2.81
C ASN A 132 -25.67 14.94 3.46
N LEU A 133 -24.60 14.18 3.24
CA LEU A 133 -24.43 12.86 3.83
C LEU A 133 -24.39 12.95 5.37
N PRO A 134 -25.11 12.06 6.10
CA PRO A 134 -25.15 12.09 7.56
C PRO A 134 -23.76 12.06 8.22
N ALA A 135 -22.86 11.21 7.71
CA ALA A 135 -21.48 11.13 8.21
C ALA A 135 -20.69 12.43 8.02
N VAL A 136 -20.90 13.14 6.91
CA VAL A 136 -20.24 14.42 6.65
C VAL A 136 -20.77 15.51 7.58
N LYS A 137 -22.08 15.53 7.84
CA LYS A 137 -22.69 16.45 8.82
C LYS A 137 -22.14 16.21 10.22
N VAL A 138 -22.09 14.96 10.66
CA VAL A 138 -21.55 14.63 11.99
C VAL A 138 -20.06 14.94 12.10
N ALA A 139 -19.27 14.69 11.05
CA ALA A 139 -17.87 15.09 11.01
C ALA A 139 -17.70 16.61 11.17
N LYS A 140 -18.58 17.42 10.56
CA LYS A 140 -18.60 18.89 10.76
C LYS A 140 -18.99 19.28 12.18
N GLU A 141 -19.96 18.59 12.79
CA GLU A 141 -20.38 18.83 14.17
C GLU A 141 -19.29 18.52 15.20
N LEU A 142 -18.35 17.62 14.90
CA LEU A 142 -17.19 17.38 15.76
C LEU A 142 -16.33 18.64 15.94
N GLY A 143 -16.31 19.52 14.94
CA GLY A 143 -15.67 20.84 14.97
C GLY A 143 -14.21 20.78 15.41
N LEU A 144 -13.78 21.76 16.21
CA LEU A 144 -12.47 21.72 16.83
C LEU A 144 -12.50 20.75 18.03
N GLY A 145 -11.73 19.67 17.91
CA GLY A 145 -11.59 18.65 18.94
C GLY A 145 -10.32 18.81 19.79
N TRP A 146 -10.34 18.18 20.97
CA TRP A 146 -9.18 18.08 21.86
C TRP A 146 -8.91 16.61 22.23
N ASN A 147 -7.64 16.20 22.35
CA ASN A 147 -7.30 14.84 22.81
C ASN A 147 -6.94 14.86 24.30
N LEU A 148 -7.58 13.97 25.06
CA LEU A 148 -7.20 13.62 26.44
C LEU A 148 -6.03 12.62 26.40
N GLY A 149 -4.90 13.05 25.84
CA GLY A 149 -3.72 12.19 25.63
C GLY A 149 -2.86 12.01 26.88
N ASN A 150 -2.08 10.93 26.91
CA ASN A 150 -1.24 10.51 28.03
C ASN A 150 -2.06 10.37 29.34
N GLN A 151 -3.29 9.93 29.21
CA GLN A 151 -4.28 9.76 30.27
C GLN A 151 -4.69 8.28 30.30
N LEU A 152 -5.90 7.92 29.83
CA LEU A 152 -6.37 6.52 29.81
C LEU A 152 -5.60 5.64 28.79
N ASP A 153 -4.84 6.24 27.90
CA ASP A 153 -3.86 5.58 27.04
C ASP A 153 -2.55 5.24 27.74
N ALA A 154 -2.22 5.88 28.87
CA ALA A 154 -0.97 5.67 29.56
C ALA A 154 -0.82 4.23 30.09
N HIS A 155 0.39 3.69 29.96
CA HIS A 155 0.73 2.35 30.45
C HIS A 155 2.19 2.24 30.88
N VAL A 156 2.47 1.35 31.84
CA VAL A 156 3.84 0.97 32.24
C VAL A 156 3.90 -0.54 32.35
N ASN A 157 4.96 -1.16 31.82
CA ASN A 157 5.14 -2.61 31.82
C ASN A 157 3.90 -3.36 31.29
N GLU A 158 3.33 -2.86 30.18
CA GLU A 158 2.13 -3.43 29.54
C GLU A 158 0.86 -3.42 30.40
N ILE A 159 0.79 -2.55 31.41
CA ILE A 159 -0.39 -2.40 32.26
C ILE A 159 -0.87 -0.96 32.15
N ALA A 160 -2.11 -0.78 31.66
CA ALA A 160 -2.74 0.53 31.56
C ALA A 160 -2.98 1.13 32.96
N ASP A 161 -2.62 2.39 33.11
CA ASP A 161 -2.89 3.17 34.32
C ASP A 161 -2.95 4.65 33.96
N GLU A 162 -4.10 5.27 34.24
CA GLU A 162 -4.42 6.65 33.86
C GLU A 162 -3.40 7.71 34.31
N THR A 163 -2.64 7.41 35.36
CA THR A 163 -1.72 8.36 36.01
C THR A 163 -0.25 8.05 35.76
N SER A 164 0.04 6.94 35.08
CA SER A 164 1.39 6.40 34.95
C SER A 164 2.33 7.27 34.11
N TRP A 165 1.81 8.15 33.26
CA TRP A 165 2.60 9.11 32.46
C TRP A 165 2.55 10.55 32.98
N GLY A 166 2.27 10.72 34.28
CA GLY A 166 2.45 11.98 35.00
C GLY A 166 1.22 12.89 35.08
N ASN A 167 0.12 12.55 34.41
CA ASN A 167 -1.15 13.23 34.60
C ASN A 167 -1.86 12.78 35.89
N GLY A 168 -2.60 13.69 36.52
CA GLY A 168 -3.56 13.32 37.57
C GLY A 168 -4.83 12.74 36.96
N LYS A 169 -5.67 12.07 37.76
CA LYS A 169 -6.95 11.54 37.29
C LYS A 169 -7.83 12.64 36.68
N VAL A 170 -8.45 12.35 35.53
CA VAL A 170 -9.38 13.28 34.90
C VAL A 170 -10.61 13.48 35.79
N THR A 171 -11.10 14.71 35.80
CA THR A 171 -12.27 15.11 36.57
C THR A 171 -13.32 15.72 35.66
N GLN A 172 -14.55 15.85 36.15
CA GLN A 172 -15.60 16.61 35.47
C GLN A 172 -15.17 18.04 35.13
N GLU A 173 -14.41 18.69 36.02
CA GLU A 173 -13.92 20.06 35.83
C GLU A 173 -12.97 20.16 34.64
N THR A 174 -12.14 19.13 34.40
CA THR A 174 -11.25 19.05 33.23
C THR A 174 -12.05 19.24 31.93
N LEU A 175 -13.11 18.45 31.74
CA LEU A 175 -13.88 18.49 30.49
C LEU A 175 -14.81 19.70 30.40
N LEU A 176 -15.26 20.26 31.53
CA LEU A 176 -15.95 21.55 31.55
C LEU A 176 -15.02 22.68 31.06
N LYS A 177 -13.75 22.69 31.48
CA LYS A 177 -12.78 23.69 31.01
C LYS A 177 -12.46 23.52 29.53
N VAL A 178 -12.37 22.28 29.04
CA VAL A 178 -12.25 22.00 27.59
C VAL A 178 -13.44 22.59 26.82
N LYS A 179 -14.68 22.38 27.30
CA LYS A 179 -15.86 23.00 26.70
C LYS A 179 -15.82 24.52 26.73
N GLN A 180 -15.47 25.11 27.88
CA GLN A 180 -15.37 26.56 28.06
C GLN A 180 -14.32 27.21 27.15
N ALA A 181 -13.24 26.48 26.82
CA ALA A 181 -12.23 26.91 25.87
C ALA A 181 -12.70 26.90 24.40
N GLY A 182 -13.91 26.42 24.11
CA GLY A 182 -14.53 26.47 22.79
C GLY A 182 -14.46 25.17 21.99
N PHE A 183 -13.93 24.09 22.55
CA PHE A 183 -13.93 22.78 21.89
C PHE A 183 -15.34 22.19 21.83
N THR A 184 -15.61 21.44 20.76
CA THR A 184 -16.92 20.80 20.51
C THR A 184 -16.88 19.30 20.72
N SER A 185 -15.69 18.71 20.66
CA SER A 185 -15.47 17.27 20.86
C SER A 185 -14.20 16.98 21.66
N VAL A 186 -14.17 15.80 22.28
CA VAL A 186 -13.00 15.24 22.95
C VAL A 186 -12.75 13.82 22.44
N ARG A 187 -11.51 13.53 22.07
CA ARG A 187 -11.03 12.16 21.87
C ARG A 187 -10.38 11.69 23.17
N ILE A 188 -10.78 10.52 23.62
CA ILE A 188 -10.36 9.87 24.86
C ILE A 188 -9.64 8.57 24.44
N PRO A 189 -8.34 8.65 24.12
CA PRO A 189 -7.47 7.49 23.93
C PRO A 189 -7.59 6.50 25.09
N VAL A 190 -7.74 5.20 24.80
CA VAL A 190 -7.76 4.17 25.85
C VAL A 190 -6.87 2.99 25.46
N THR A 191 -5.92 2.68 26.34
CA THR A 191 -5.11 1.46 26.25
C THR A 191 -5.74 0.39 27.14
N TRP A 192 -5.80 -0.84 26.66
CA TRP A 192 -6.43 -1.97 27.36
C TRP A 192 -5.42 -3.04 27.81
N LEU A 193 -4.13 -2.82 27.55
CA LEU A 193 -3.04 -3.68 28.00
C LEU A 193 -3.11 -3.95 29.52
N GLY A 194 -2.99 -5.22 29.90
CA GLY A 194 -3.08 -5.67 31.30
C GLY A 194 -4.48 -5.54 31.92
N LYS A 195 -5.50 -5.13 31.15
CA LYS A 195 -6.91 -4.98 31.56
C LYS A 195 -7.84 -5.95 30.85
N VAL A 196 -7.29 -6.92 30.12
CA VAL A 196 -8.04 -7.93 29.35
C VAL A 196 -7.60 -9.30 29.83
N GLY A 197 -8.55 -10.13 30.25
CA GLY A 197 -8.30 -11.50 30.65
C GLY A 197 -8.00 -12.44 29.47
N GLU A 198 -7.77 -13.70 29.79
CA GLU A 198 -7.39 -14.72 28.81
C GLU A 198 -8.50 -15.07 27.79
N ALA A 199 -8.08 -15.68 26.69
CA ALA A 199 -8.96 -16.33 25.73
C ALA A 199 -9.82 -17.42 26.40
N PRO A 200 -11.01 -17.75 25.86
CA PRO A 200 -11.63 -17.17 24.66
C PRO A 200 -12.50 -15.94 24.98
N HIS A 201 -12.68 -15.61 26.26
CA HIS A 201 -13.64 -14.58 26.66
C HIS A 201 -13.05 -13.18 26.61
N TYR A 202 -11.74 -13.01 26.84
CA TYR A 202 -11.08 -11.71 26.83
C TYR A 202 -11.82 -10.69 27.70
N HIS A 203 -12.21 -11.10 28.92
CA HIS A 203 -13.02 -10.27 29.79
C HIS A 203 -12.27 -8.98 30.13
N ILE A 204 -12.86 -7.83 29.83
CA ILE A 204 -12.27 -6.54 30.19
C ILE A 204 -12.50 -6.31 31.68
N ASP A 205 -11.44 -5.93 32.39
CA ASP A 205 -11.48 -5.55 33.80
C ASP A 205 -12.62 -4.55 34.07
N THR A 206 -13.48 -4.91 35.01
CA THR A 206 -14.72 -4.16 35.26
C THR A 206 -14.44 -2.77 35.80
N ASP A 207 -13.42 -2.62 36.66
CA ASP A 207 -13.05 -1.32 37.23
C ASP A 207 -12.47 -0.39 36.16
N TRP A 208 -11.65 -0.92 35.25
CA TRP A 208 -11.15 -0.16 34.10
C TRP A 208 -12.26 0.27 33.15
N MET A 209 -13.17 -0.65 32.77
CA MET A 209 -14.33 -0.32 31.94
C MET A 209 -15.22 0.75 32.60
N ASN A 210 -15.42 0.66 33.91
CA ASN A 210 -16.18 1.66 34.67
C ASN A 210 -15.47 3.01 34.69
N ARG A 211 -14.14 3.02 34.83
CA ARG A 211 -13.37 4.27 34.77
C ARG A 211 -13.50 4.93 33.40
N VAL A 212 -13.34 4.19 32.31
CA VAL A 212 -13.56 4.71 30.94
C VAL A 212 -14.97 5.28 30.80
N ALA A 213 -15.98 4.55 31.29
CA ALA A 213 -17.37 5.01 31.22
C ALA A 213 -17.64 6.29 32.02
N GLU A 214 -16.99 6.46 33.17
CA GLU A 214 -17.06 7.68 33.97
C GLU A 214 -16.49 8.89 33.21
N VAL A 215 -15.34 8.72 32.52
CA VAL A 215 -14.74 9.81 31.73
C VAL A 215 -15.60 10.18 30.52
N VAL A 216 -16.21 9.19 29.86
CA VAL A 216 -17.20 9.42 28.79
C VAL A 216 -18.41 10.18 29.33
N GLU A 217 -18.89 9.85 30.53
CA GLU A 217 -19.98 10.58 31.19
C GLU A 217 -19.58 12.02 31.53
N TYR A 218 -18.32 12.28 31.91
CA TYR A 218 -17.84 13.65 32.09
C TYR A 218 -17.91 14.46 30.79
N ALA A 219 -17.59 13.85 29.64
CA ALA A 219 -17.68 14.50 28.34
C ALA A 219 -19.15 14.82 27.99
N GLU A 220 -20.04 13.89 28.29
CA GLU A 220 -21.49 14.04 28.09
C GLU A 220 -22.06 15.19 28.90
N LYS A 221 -21.75 15.22 30.21
CA LYS A 221 -22.16 16.30 31.12
C LYS A 221 -21.58 17.66 30.73
N ALA A 222 -20.38 17.67 30.14
CA ALA A 222 -19.76 18.89 29.62
C ALA A 222 -20.34 19.33 28.26
N GLY A 223 -21.15 18.49 27.59
CA GLY A 223 -21.69 18.77 26.26
C GLY A 223 -20.63 18.71 25.15
N LEU A 224 -19.67 17.81 25.27
CA LEU A 224 -18.62 17.52 24.28
C LEU A 224 -18.87 16.17 23.62
N LYS A 225 -19.04 16.09 22.29
CA LYS A 225 -19.06 14.78 21.62
C LYS A 225 -17.78 14.00 21.95
N ALA A 226 -17.89 12.69 22.16
CA ALA A 226 -16.77 11.88 22.61
C ALA A 226 -16.35 10.86 21.54
N ILE A 227 -15.04 10.57 21.47
CA ILE A 227 -14.47 9.47 20.68
C ILE A 227 -13.65 8.60 21.62
N ILE A 228 -13.89 7.29 21.67
CA ILE A 228 -13.04 6.31 22.39
C ILE A 228 -12.47 5.29 21.41
N ASN A 229 -11.33 4.68 21.74
CA ASN A 229 -10.66 3.73 20.87
C ASN A 229 -9.93 2.59 21.61
N ILE A 230 -9.23 1.76 20.84
CA ILE A 230 -8.13 0.91 21.29
C ILE A 230 -6.83 1.59 20.87
N HIS A 231 -5.97 1.95 21.84
CA HIS A 231 -4.88 2.92 21.63
C HIS A 231 -3.48 2.31 21.47
N HIS A 232 -2.72 2.11 22.55
CA HIS A 232 -1.36 1.56 22.49
C HIS A 232 -1.31 0.03 22.44
N ASP A 233 -2.46 -0.63 22.43
CA ASP A 233 -2.58 -2.09 22.31
C ASP A 233 -1.89 -2.68 21.07
N GLY A 234 -1.76 -1.89 19.99
CA GLY A 234 -1.04 -2.25 18.76
C GLY A 234 0.17 -1.37 18.48
N HIS A 235 0.64 -0.59 19.46
CA HIS A 235 1.86 0.19 19.29
C HIS A 235 3.07 -0.74 19.19
N ARG A 236 3.98 -0.43 18.27
CA ARG A 236 5.21 -1.17 18.05
C ARG A 236 6.41 -0.23 18.01
N HIS A 237 7.41 -0.48 18.84
CA HIS A 237 8.64 0.29 18.84
C HIS A 237 9.82 -0.61 18.47
N ILE A 238 10.62 -0.18 17.50
CA ILE A 238 11.89 -0.82 17.17
C ILE A 238 12.98 -0.06 17.91
N HIS A 239 13.57 -0.70 18.91
CA HIS A 239 14.66 -0.11 19.69
C HIS A 239 15.95 -0.02 18.86
N GLU A 240 16.84 0.89 19.25
CA GLU A 240 18.13 1.11 18.58
C GLU A 240 19.02 -0.15 18.57
N ASP A 241 18.86 -1.02 19.58
CA ASP A 241 19.54 -2.31 19.70
C ASP A 241 18.90 -3.43 18.86
N GLY A 242 17.83 -3.10 18.12
CA GLY A 242 17.08 -4.05 17.31
C GLY A 242 16.05 -4.86 18.09
N PHE A 243 15.83 -4.58 19.40
CA PHE A 243 14.72 -5.20 20.11
C PHE A 243 13.39 -4.75 19.51
N ASP A 244 12.54 -5.74 19.25
CA ASP A 244 11.26 -5.56 18.59
C ASP A 244 10.14 -5.75 19.60
N GLU A 245 9.76 -4.64 20.23
CA GLU A 245 8.65 -4.62 21.19
C GLU A 245 7.34 -4.72 20.41
N HIS A 246 6.71 -5.90 20.49
CA HIS A 246 5.40 -6.15 19.91
C HIS A 246 4.39 -6.50 21.00
N ARG A 247 3.14 -6.08 20.77
CA ARG A 247 1.99 -6.28 21.66
C ARG A 247 1.09 -7.36 21.09
N TRP A 248 0.00 -7.68 21.78
CA TRP A 248 -0.97 -8.68 21.32
C TRP A 248 -1.55 -8.35 19.93
N LEU A 249 -1.75 -7.07 19.61
CA LEU A 249 -2.24 -6.59 18.32
C LEU A 249 -1.08 -6.41 17.31
N ASP A 250 -0.44 -7.52 16.97
CA ASP A 250 0.76 -7.56 16.11
C ASP A 250 0.44 -7.72 14.62
N ILE A 251 0.57 -6.62 13.87
CA ILE A 251 0.29 -6.59 12.43
C ILE A 251 1.31 -7.37 11.59
N VAL A 252 2.58 -7.38 12.00
CA VAL A 252 3.65 -8.07 11.26
C VAL A 252 3.50 -9.57 11.45
N GLY A 253 3.29 -10.01 12.69
CA GLY A 253 3.05 -11.40 13.01
C GLY A 253 1.78 -11.93 12.32
N ALA A 254 0.68 -11.18 12.37
CA ALA A 254 -0.57 -11.54 11.69
C ALA A 254 -0.43 -11.63 10.16
N ALA A 255 0.38 -10.78 9.54
CA ALA A 255 0.65 -10.82 8.10
C ALA A 255 1.43 -12.07 7.66
N GLN A 256 2.15 -12.72 8.57
CA GLN A 256 2.92 -13.94 8.30
C GLN A 256 2.28 -15.22 8.85
N ASN A 257 1.38 -15.11 9.83
CA ASN A 257 0.78 -16.24 10.52
C ASN A 257 -0.75 -16.10 10.63
N LYS A 258 -1.46 -16.98 9.91
CA LYS A 258 -2.92 -17.01 9.88
C LYS A 258 -3.57 -17.33 11.23
N ASP A 259 -2.95 -18.19 12.03
CA ASP A 259 -3.49 -18.57 13.34
C ASP A 259 -3.37 -17.40 14.32
N MET A 260 -2.26 -16.67 14.26
CA MET A 260 -2.09 -15.42 15.01
C MET A 260 -3.11 -14.36 14.59
N ASN A 261 -3.31 -14.14 13.28
CA ASN A 261 -4.36 -13.24 12.79
C ASN A 261 -5.76 -13.67 13.28
N THR A 262 -6.01 -14.98 13.35
CA THR A 262 -7.30 -15.51 13.85
C THR A 262 -7.49 -15.19 15.33
N ALA A 263 -6.49 -15.44 16.17
CA ALA A 263 -6.54 -15.11 17.60
C ALA A 263 -6.71 -13.60 17.85
N ILE A 264 -6.02 -12.75 17.09
CA ILE A 264 -6.15 -11.29 17.17
C ILE A 264 -7.58 -10.85 16.81
N LYS A 265 -8.15 -11.41 15.74
CA LYS A 265 -9.55 -11.11 15.34
C LYS A 265 -10.56 -11.56 16.39
N GLU A 266 -10.33 -12.69 17.05
CA GLU A 266 -11.18 -13.16 18.16
C GLU A 266 -11.12 -12.19 19.35
N GLN A 267 -9.92 -11.74 19.73
CA GLN A 267 -9.75 -10.76 20.80
C GLN A 267 -10.39 -9.41 20.45
N LEU A 268 -10.13 -8.87 19.25
CA LEU A 268 -10.76 -7.63 18.77
C LEU A 268 -12.28 -7.71 18.79
N LYS A 269 -12.85 -8.81 18.28
CA LYS A 269 -14.29 -9.05 18.29
C LYS A 269 -14.84 -9.06 19.72
N SER A 270 -14.20 -9.76 20.64
CA SER A 270 -14.66 -9.84 22.03
C SER A 270 -14.59 -8.49 22.72
N MET A 271 -13.47 -7.78 22.61
CA MET A 271 -13.28 -6.47 23.23
C MET A 271 -14.30 -5.46 22.70
N TRP A 272 -14.44 -5.33 21.37
CA TRP A 272 -15.39 -4.38 20.79
C TRP A 272 -16.85 -4.74 21.07
N THR A 273 -17.18 -6.02 21.22
CA THR A 273 -18.52 -6.44 21.67
C THR A 273 -18.80 -5.94 23.10
N GLN A 274 -17.86 -6.15 24.03
CA GLN A 274 -17.99 -5.71 25.42
C GLN A 274 -18.06 -4.18 25.54
N ILE A 275 -17.19 -3.45 24.82
CA ILE A 275 -17.20 -1.99 24.77
C ILE A 275 -18.54 -1.49 24.19
N ALA A 276 -18.98 -2.04 23.06
CA ALA A 276 -20.24 -1.64 22.43
C ALA A 276 -21.45 -1.87 23.36
N GLN A 277 -21.51 -3.01 24.05
CA GLN A 277 -22.56 -3.30 25.04
C GLN A 277 -22.52 -2.32 26.21
N ARG A 278 -21.33 -2.00 26.76
CA ARG A 278 -21.20 -1.05 27.88
C ARG A 278 -21.79 0.33 27.56
N PHE A 279 -21.67 0.75 26.29
CA PHE A 279 -22.00 2.07 25.81
C PHE A 279 -23.25 2.11 24.92
N GLU A 280 -24.06 1.05 24.88
CA GLU A 280 -25.23 0.91 23.99
C GLU A 280 -26.21 2.09 24.10
N ASN A 281 -26.31 2.71 25.29
CA ASN A 281 -27.27 3.78 25.58
C ASN A 281 -26.75 5.20 25.30
N LYS A 282 -25.53 5.35 24.76
CA LYS A 282 -24.92 6.66 24.52
C LYS A 282 -25.26 7.34 23.18
N GLY A 283 -26.03 6.69 22.30
CA GLY A 283 -26.51 7.31 21.05
C GLY A 283 -25.39 7.87 20.15
N GLU A 284 -25.70 8.89 19.34
CA GLU A 284 -24.76 9.56 18.42
C GLU A 284 -23.78 10.54 19.10
N PHE A 285 -23.92 10.73 20.42
CA PHE A 285 -23.00 11.53 21.22
C PHE A 285 -21.59 10.92 21.27
N LEU A 286 -21.51 9.59 21.29
CA LEU A 286 -20.26 8.83 21.42
C LEU A 286 -19.95 8.09 20.11
N ILE A 287 -18.75 8.29 19.61
CA ILE A 287 -18.18 7.62 18.44
C ILE A 287 -17.16 6.59 18.92
N PHE A 288 -17.12 5.45 18.24
CA PHE A 288 -16.04 4.48 18.42
C PHE A 288 -15.06 4.61 17.27
N GLU A 289 -13.78 4.72 17.57
CA GLU A 289 -12.70 4.60 16.60
C GLU A 289 -12.03 3.23 16.79
N GLY A 290 -11.98 2.42 15.74
CA GLY A 290 -11.63 1.01 15.85
C GLY A 290 -10.23 0.76 16.40
N LEU A 291 -9.24 1.46 15.86
CA LEU A 291 -7.81 1.28 16.17
C LEU A 291 -7.07 2.61 16.00
N ASN A 292 -6.01 2.82 16.78
CA ASN A 292 -5.16 4.01 16.66
C ASN A 292 -4.20 3.93 15.45
N GLU A 293 -2.92 3.63 15.68
CA GLU A 293 -1.83 3.69 14.70
C GLU A 293 -1.22 2.31 14.48
N ILE A 294 -1.87 1.48 13.68
CA ILE A 294 -1.35 0.15 13.37
C ILE A 294 -0.20 0.25 12.38
N HIS A 295 0.97 -0.27 12.77
CA HIS A 295 2.19 -0.23 11.98
C HIS A 295 3.27 -1.23 12.41
N ASP A 296 4.21 -1.50 11.51
CA ASP A 296 5.41 -2.33 11.72
C ASP A 296 6.58 -1.60 12.41
N GLY A 297 6.33 -0.45 13.04
CA GLY A 297 7.33 0.31 13.80
C GLY A 297 8.23 1.19 12.91
N ARG A 298 8.05 1.14 11.59
CA ARG A 298 8.77 1.96 10.61
C ARG A 298 7.91 3.10 10.04
N TRP A 299 6.78 3.42 10.69
CA TRP A 299 5.92 4.57 10.36
C TRP A 299 5.56 4.65 8.87
N GLY A 300 5.19 3.51 8.27
CA GLY A 300 4.75 3.43 6.88
C GLY A 300 5.89 3.26 5.86
N SER A 301 7.15 3.29 6.29
CA SER A 301 8.33 3.12 5.43
C SER A 301 8.98 1.74 5.58
N GLY A 302 8.24 0.76 6.11
CA GLY A 302 8.76 -0.56 6.43
C GLY A 302 8.37 -1.63 5.43
N THR A 303 8.22 -2.84 5.95
CA THR A 303 7.84 -4.04 5.21
C THR A 303 6.48 -3.92 4.54
N ASN A 304 5.59 -3.04 5.04
CA ASN A 304 4.32 -2.71 4.41
C ASN A 304 4.46 -2.21 2.96
N THR A 305 5.64 -1.73 2.55
CA THR A 305 5.91 -1.26 1.18
C THR A 305 6.34 -2.37 0.23
N THR A 306 6.74 -3.54 0.75
CA THR A 306 7.34 -4.64 -0.02
C THR A 306 6.69 -6.01 0.24
N ASP A 307 5.75 -6.11 1.18
CA ASP A 307 5.10 -7.37 1.58
C ASP A 307 3.97 -7.83 0.65
N GLY A 308 3.77 -7.14 -0.48
CA GLY A 308 2.68 -7.41 -1.42
C GLY A 308 1.31 -6.95 -0.93
N GLY A 309 1.25 -6.02 0.03
CA GLY A 309 0.02 -5.43 0.56
C GLY A 309 -0.64 -6.23 1.68
N LYS A 310 0.08 -7.18 2.28
CA LYS A 310 -0.46 -8.07 3.31
C LYS A 310 -0.87 -7.29 4.56
N GLN A 311 -0.02 -6.40 5.06
CA GLN A 311 -0.36 -5.63 6.26
C GLN A 311 -1.57 -4.70 6.05
N TYR A 312 -1.72 -4.10 4.87
CA TYR A 312 -2.92 -3.33 4.54
C TYR A 312 -4.18 -4.20 4.54
N ALA A 313 -4.10 -5.40 3.94
CA ALA A 313 -5.22 -6.35 3.93
C ALA A 313 -5.60 -6.80 5.35
N ILE A 314 -4.63 -7.12 6.20
CA ILE A 314 -4.87 -7.49 7.60
C ILE A 314 -5.51 -6.34 8.38
N LEU A 315 -5.03 -5.10 8.22
CA LEU A 315 -5.64 -3.94 8.87
C LEU A 315 -7.10 -3.76 8.43
N ASN A 316 -7.39 -3.89 7.13
CA ASN A 316 -8.76 -3.83 6.62
C ASN A 316 -9.65 -4.95 7.20
N GLU A 317 -9.12 -6.18 7.35
CA GLU A 317 -9.84 -7.26 8.04
C GLU A 317 -10.16 -6.89 9.50
N TRP A 318 -9.19 -6.33 10.23
CA TRP A 318 -9.38 -5.94 11.63
C TRP A 318 -10.41 -4.83 11.81
N GLN A 319 -10.37 -3.82 10.93
CA GLN A 319 -11.37 -2.74 10.91
C GLN A 319 -12.78 -3.29 10.60
N GLN A 320 -12.89 -4.26 9.69
CA GLN A 320 -14.18 -4.92 9.42
C GLN A 320 -14.67 -5.72 10.63
N VAL A 321 -13.79 -6.45 11.33
CA VAL A 321 -14.14 -7.16 12.58
C VAL A 321 -14.66 -6.20 13.63
N PHE A 322 -14.04 -5.03 13.77
CA PHE A 322 -14.52 -3.95 14.65
C PHE A 322 -15.95 -3.52 14.27
N VAL A 323 -16.18 -3.17 13.00
CA VAL A 323 -17.50 -2.76 12.51
C VAL A 323 -18.54 -3.84 12.79
N ASP A 324 -18.25 -5.09 12.42
CA ASP A 324 -19.17 -6.21 12.59
C ASP A 324 -19.50 -6.47 14.06
N ALA A 325 -18.49 -6.45 14.94
CA ALA A 325 -18.67 -6.63 16.38
C ALA A 325 -19.58 -5.55 16.98
N VAL A 326 -19.36 -4.28 16.63
CA VAL A 326 -20.22 -3.18 17.12
C VAL A 326 -21.64 -3.31 16.58
N ARG A 327 -21.81 -3.52 15.26
CA ARG A 327 -23.13 -3.61 14.64
C ARG A 327 -23.95 -4.80 15.13
N ALA A 328 -23.30 -5.92 15.44
CA ALA A 328 -23.95 -7.11 15.98
C ALA A 328 -24.64 -6.88 17.34
N THR A 329 -24.23 -5.85 18.10
CA THR A 329 -24.87 -5.51 19.37
C THR A 329 -26.22 -4.80 19.22
N GLY A 330 -26.56 -4.28 18.03
CA GLY A 330 -27.85 -3.63 17.77
C GLY A 330 -28.07 -2.33 18.56
N GLY A 331 -29.33 -2.00 18.88
CA GLY A 331 -29.68 -0.77 19.61
C GLY A 331 -29.12 0.50 18.94
N ASN A 332 -28.62 1.45 19.73
CA ASN A 332 -27.99 2.64 19.16
C ASN A 332 -26.64 2.34 18.48
N ASN A 333 -26.03 1.18 18.71
CA ASN A 333 -24.82 0.78 18.02
C ASN A 333 -25.08 0.37 16.57
N ALA A 334 -26.33 0.10 16.18
CA ALA A 334 -26.70 -0.14 14.78
C ALA A 334 -26.47 1.10 13.90
N THR A 335 -26.62 2.30 14.47
CA THR A 335 -26.50 3.59 13.76
C THR A 335 -25.36 4.47 14.27
N ARG A 336 -24.65 4.07 15.34
CA ARG A 336 -23.48 4.81 15.86
C ARG A 336 -22.43 5.04 14.77
N TYR A 337 -21.92 6.26 14.65
CA TYR A 337 -20.79 6.57 13.77
C TYR A 337 -19.52 5.85 14.25
N LEU A 338 -18.76 5.29 13.30
CA LEU A 338 -17.53 4.57 13.56
C LEU A 338 -16.37 5.25 12.80
N GLY A 339 -15.28 5.49 13.51
CA GLY A 339 -14.02 5.96 12.94
C GLY A 339 -13.16 4.79 12.51
N ILE A 340 -12.66 4.84 11.27
CA ILE A 340 -11.77 3.83 10.68
C ILE A 340 -10.47 4.54 10.32
N SER A 341 -9.35 3.97 10.75
CA SER A 341 -8.00 4.48 10.49
C SER A 341 -7.32 3.67 9.40
N GLY A 342 -6.55 4.36 8.55
CA GLY A 342 -5.59 3.72 7.65
C GLY A 342 -4.30 3.32 8.38
N TYR A 343 -3.39 2.72 7.63
CA TYR A 343 -2.09 2.28 8.16
C TYR A 343 -1.29 3.49 8.68
N CYS A 344 -0.75 3.42 9.91
CA CYS A 344 -0.17 4.57 10.62
C CYS A 344 -1.06 5.82 10.66
N THR A 345 -2.40 5.69 10.69
CA THR A 345 -3.36 6.81 10.55
C THR A 345 -3.19 7.66 9.28
N SER A 346 -2.49 7.13 8.27
CA SER A 346 -2.35 7.75 6.96
C SER A 346 -3.67 7.68 6.17
N LEU A 347 -3.89 8.66 5.31
CA LEU A 347 -5.03 8.72 4.38
C LEU A 347 -4.93 7.69 3.24
N ILE A 348 -3.82 6.94 3.16
CA ILE A 348 -3.64 5.86 2.20
C ILE A 348 -4.42 4.64 2.70
N LEU A 349 -5.68 4.57 2.31
CA LEU A 349 -6.46 3.33 2.27
C LEU A 349 -6.24 2.74 0.87
N LEU A 350 -5.57 1.59 0.79
CA LEU A 350 -5.44 0.82 -0.45
C LEU A 350 -6.57 -0.20 -0.56
#